data_AF-A0A351H5P4-F1
#
_entry.id   AF-A0A351H5P4-F1
#
_cell.length_a   1.000
_cell.length_b   1.000
_cell.length_c   1.000
_cell.angle_alpha   90.00
_cell.angle_beta   90.00
_cell.angle_gamma   90.00
#
_symmetry.space_group_name_H-M   'P 1'
#
loop_
_entity.id
_entity.type
_entity.pdbx_description
1 polymer ?
#
loop_
_entity_poly.entity_id
_entity_poly.type
_entity_poly.pdbx_seq_one_letter_code
_entity_poly.pdbx_strand_id
1 'polypeptide(L)'
;MNRKSKLNSKYQPIAYAFVAPFILGTVTFFIYALTVSLQFSFAAVSTGSSSYELNYVGFNNYKYAFLTDTQFVRRMVTSLIELVTNTPIILIFSLFTAVLLNQNMPGRTFFRAVFFLPVIVATGIIADADANNTVLQVLSS
;
A
#
# COMPACT_ATOMS: atom_id res chain seq x y z
N MET A 1 44.84 18.88 11.44
CA MET A 1 43.97 17.94 12.16
C MET A 1 43.15 17.14 11.14
N ASN A 2 43.67 16.03 10.62
CA ASN A 2 43.05 15.26 9.54
C ASN A 2 43.24 13.76 9.81
N ARG A 3 42.30 13.13 10.54
CA ARG A 3 42.20 11.67 10.63
C ARG A 3 41.00 11.24 9.81
N LYS A 4 41.22 11.03 8.52
CA LYS A 4 40.24 10.38 7.65
C LYS A 4 39.98 8.97 8.17
N SER A 5 38.73 8.76 8.55
CA SER A 5 37.97 7.50 8.56
C SER A 5 38.68 6.32 7.86
N LYS A 6 39.48 5.57 8.61
CA LYS A 6 39.91 4.20 8.26
C LYS A 6 39.29 3.16 9.21
N LEU A 7 38.15 3.49 9.82
CA LEU A 7 37.43 2.60 10.73
C LEU A 7 36.20 1.92 10.12
N ASN A 8 35.79 2.28 8.89
CA ASN A 8 34.55 1.74 8.30
C ASN A 8 34.75 0.59 7.31
N SER A 9 35.96 0.29 6.84
CA SER A 9 36.16 -0.72 5.78
C SER A 9 36.04 -2.16 6.26
N LYS A 10 36.30 -2.45 7.55
CA LYS A 10 36.34 -3.83 8.07
C LYS A 10 34.99 -4.33 8.60
N TYR A 11 34.07 -3.44 8.95
CA TYR A 11 32.76 -3.78 9.53
C TYR A 11 31.59 -3.71 8.52
N GLN A 12 31.81 -3.12 7.34
CA GLN A 12 30.86 -3.12 6.22
C GLN A 12 30.34 -4.52 5.83
N PRO A 13 31.18 -5.56 5.64
CA PRO A 13 30.67 -6.87 5.21
C PRO A 13 29.77 -7.53 6.27
N ILE A 14 30.02 -7.30 7.55
CA ILE A 14 29.20 -7.82 8.66
C ILE A 14 27.84 -7.10 8.71
N ALA A 15 27.83 -5.78 8.49
CA ALA A 15 26.59 -5.02 8.40
C ALA A 15 25.72 -5.48 7.21
N TYR A 16 26.32 -5.73 6.05
CA TYR A 16 25.60 -6.29 4.90
C TYR A 16 25.10 -7.71 5.17
N ALA A 17 25.90 -8.58 5.81
CA ALA A 17 25.47 -9.93 6.16
C ALA A 17 24.29 -9.95 7.15
N PHE A 18 24.23 -8.99 8.08
CA PHE A 18 23.13 -8.86 9.04
C PHE A 18 21.82 -8.39 8.39
N VAL A 19 21.90 -7.47 7.41
CA VAL A 19 20.72 -6.93 6.72
C VAL A 19 20.31 -7.81 5.51
N ALA A 20 21.24 -8.60 4.97
CA ALA A 20 21.03 -9.48 3.82
C ALA A 20 19.82 -10.43 3.96
N PRO A 21 19.61 -11.19 5.05
CA PRO A 21 18.47 -12.09 5.15
C PRO A 21 17.13 -11.35 5.15
N PHE A 22 17.07 -10.15 5.73
CA PHE A 22 15.88 -9.31 5.69
C PHE A 22 15.59 -8.83 4.26
N ILE A 23 16.58 -8.25 3.58
CA ILE A 23 16.44 -7.78 2.20
C ILE A 23 16.09 -8.94 1.27
N LEU A 24 16.78 -10.08 1.39
CA LEU A 24 16.52 -11.26 0.57
C LEU A 24 15.09 -11.79 0.78
N GLY A 25 14.63 -11.85 2.04
CA GLY A 25 13.26 -12.24 2.36
C GLY A 25 12.23 -11.30 1.73
N THR A 26 12.38 -9.99 1.95
CA THR A 26 11.47 -8.98 1.38
C THR A 26 11.47 -9.03 -0.15
N VAL A 27 12.64 -9.03 -0.78
CA VAL A 27 12.76 -9.02 -2.25
C VAL A 27 12.19 -10.30 -2.85
N THR A 28 12.50 -11.47 -2.29
CA THR A 28 11.97 -12.75 -2.81
C THR A 28 10.45 -12.80 -2.71
N PHE A 29 9.89 -12.38 -1.57
CA PHE A 29 8.44 -12.32 -1.38
C PHE A 29 7.78 -11.34 -2.35
N PHE A 30 8.38 -10.16 -2.55
CA PHE A 30 7.84 -9.16 -3.46
C PHE A 30 7.90 -9.63 -4.92
N ILE A 31 9.01 -10.23 -5.34
CA ILE A 31 9.16 -10.81 -6.68
C ILE A 31 8.16 -11.95 -6.90
N TYR A 32 7.96 -12.81 -5.90
CA TYR A 32 6.97 -13.88 -5.96
C TYR A 32 5.55 -13.30 -6.16
N ALA A 33 5.14 -12.35 -5.32
CA ALA A 33 3.84 -11.70 -5.41
C ALA A 33 3.63 -10.98 -6.75
N LEU A 34 4.66 -10.27 -7.24
CA LEU A 34 4.63 -9.62 -8.56
C LEU A 34 4.50 -10.64 -9.69
N THR A 35 5.24 -11.75 -9.63
CA THR A 35 5.19 -12.80 -10.65
C THR A 35 3.81 -13.44 -10.72
N VAL A 36 3.20 -13.74 -9.58
CA VAL A 36 1.83 -14.28 -9.50
C VAL A 36 0.81 -13.25 -10.03
N SER A 37 0.93 -11.98 -9.64
CA SER A 37 0.06 -10.90 -10.14
C SER A 37 0.18 -10.70 -11.64
N LEU A 38 1.40 -10.75 -12.19
CA LEU A 38 1.67 -10.71 -13.63
C LEU A 38 1.04 -11.90 -14.35
N GLN A 39 1.22 -13.12 -13.85
CA GLN A 39 0.60 -14.32 -14.43
C GLN A 39 -0.92 -14.21 -14.47
N PHE A 40 -1.56 -13.74 -13.38
CA PHE A 40 -3.00 -13.49 -13.36
C PHE A 40 -3.44 -12.35 -14.26
N SER A 41 -2.60 -11.36 -14.51
CA SER A 41 -2.92 -10.29 -15.45
C SER A 41 -3.02 -10.80 -16.91
N PHE A 42 -2.20 -11.80 -17.27
CA PHE A 42 -2.19 -12.42 -18.61
C PHE A 42 -3.11 -13.64 -18.75
N ALA A 43 -3.66 -14.15 -17.64
CA ALA A 43 -4.60 -15.25 -17.63
C ALA A 43 -6.03 -14.75 -17.39
N ALA A 44 -7.00 -15.23 -18.16
CA ALA A 44 -8.41 -15.11 -17.78
C ALA A 44 -8.71 -16.23 -16.79
N VAL A 45 -9.04 -15.83 -15.57
CA VAL A 45 -9.49 -16.75 -14.53
C VAL A 45 -10.99 -16.97 -14.73
N SER A 46 -11.34 -18.08 -15.38
CA SER A 46 -12.71 -18.57 -15.41
C SER A 46 -12.92 -19.53 -14.24
N THR A 47 -13.87 -19.23 -13.36
CA THR A 47 -14.28 -20.13 -12.28
C THR A 47 -15.09 -21.30 -12.86
N GLY A 48 -14.40 -22.38 -13.20
CA GLY A 48 -15.02 -23.68 -13.39
C GLY A 48 -15.45 -24.27 -12.05
N SER A 49 -16.56 -24.99 -12.04
CA SER A 49 -17.24 -25.54 -10.84
C SER A 49 -16.40 -26.50 -9.96
N SER A 50 -15.19 -26.88 -10.36
CA SER A 50 -14.33 -27.78 -9.59
C SER A 50 -12.82 -27.46 -9.63
N SER A 51 -12.36 -26.51 -10.44
CA SER A 51 -10.95 -26.09 -10.53
C SER A 51 -10.80 -24.75 -11.24
N TYR A 52 -9.81 -23.95 -10.82
CA TYR A 52 -9.42 -22.73 -11.51
C TYR A 52 -8.73 -23.09 -12.84
N GLU A 53 -9.42 -22.95 -13.95
CA GLU A 53 -8.78 -23.05 -15.26
C GLU A 53 -8.14 -21.71 -15.62
N LEU A 54 -6.81 -21.69 -15.60
CA LEU A 54 -6.00 -20.56 -16.08
C LEU A 54 -5.95 -20.59 -17.61
N ASN A 55 -6.89 -19.91 -18.25
CA ASN A 55 -6.85 -19.71 -19.69
C ASN A 55 -5.88 -18.55 -19.98
N TYR A 56 -4.68 -18.84 -20.48
CA TYR A 56 -3.73 -17.81 -20.89
C TYR A 56 -4.26 -17.07 -22.13
N VAL A 57 -4.85 -15.89 -21.92
CA VAL A 57 -5.44 -15.08 -23.01
C VAL A 57 -4.51 -13.93 -23.45
N GLY A 58 -3.32 -13.83 -22.85
CA GLY A 58 -2.27 -12.90 -23.23
C GLY A 58 -2.74 -11.44 -23.12
N PHE A 59 -2.66 -10.68 -24.22
CA PHE A 59 -3.02 -9.26 -24.26
C PHE A 59 -4.52 -8.98 -24.45
N ASN A 60 -5.37 -10.00 -24.56
CA ASN A 60 -6.80 -9.78 -24.76
C ASN A 60 -7.49 -9.14 -23.54
N ASN A 61 -7.02 -9.43 -22.32
CA ASN A 61 -7.50 -8.76 -21.10
C ASN A 61 -7.27 -7.25 -21.15
N TYR A 62 -6.10 -6.83 -21.64
CA TYR A 62 -5.77 -5.42 -21.81
C TYR A 62 -6.61 -4.78 -22.92
N LYS A 63 -6.76 -5.44 -24.07
CA LYS A 63 -7.64 -4.93 -25.15
C LYS A 63 -9.09 -4.77 -24.67
N TYR A 64 -9.62 -5.75 -23.94
CA TYR A 64 -10.96 -5.67 -23.37
C TYR A 64 -11.09 -4.53 -22.34
N ALA A 65 -10.12 -4.40 -21.42
CA ALA A 65 -10.13 -3.36 -20.41
C ALA A 65 -10.04 -1.93 -21.01
N PHE A 66 -9.25 -1.74 -22.07
CA PHE A 66 -9.07 -0.42 -22.67
C PHE A 66 -10.10 -0.07 -23.76
N LEU A 67 -10.62 -1.05 -24.51
CA LEU A 67 -11.48 -0.81 -25.67
C LEU A 67 -12.96 -1.13 -25.42
N THR A 68 -13.26 -2.06 -24.52
CA THR A 68 -14.63 -2.56 -24.31
C THR A 68 -15.22 -2.07 -23.00
N ASP A 69 -14.39 -1.91 -21.96
CA ASP A 69 -14.86 -1.49 -20.64
C ASP A 69 -14.81 0.04 -20.45
N THR A 70 -15.98 0.67 -20.63
CA THR A 70 -16.19 2.11 -20.37
C THR A 70 -15.92 2.52 -18.92
N GLN A 71 -15.99 1.60 -17.95
CA GLN A 71 -15.77 1.90 -16.54
C GLN A 71 -14.30 1.88 -16.18
N PHE A 72 -13.47 1.07 -16.87
CA PHE A 72 -12.05 0.97 -16.57
C PHE A 72 -11.33 2.30 -16.74
N VAL A 73 -11.50 2.96 -17.90
CA VAL A 73 -10.89 4.26 -18.17
C VAL A 73 -11.42 5.33 -17.21
N ARG A 74 -12.73 5.33 -16.94
CA ARG A 74 -13.34 6.27 -15.97
C ARG A 74 -12.74 6.08 -14.58
N ARG A 75 -12.66 4.85 -14.07
CA ARG A 75 -12.08 4.55 -12.75
C ARG A 75 -10.61 4.94 -12.69
N MET A 76 -9.82 4.61 -13.71
CA MET A 76 -8.41 5.00 -13.79
C MET A 76 -8.25 6.53 -13.72
N VAL A 77 -9.03 7.27 -14.50
CA VAL A 77 -8.97 8.74 -14.49
C VAL A 77 -9.43 9.31 -13.15
N THR A 78 -10.54 8.82 -12.59
CA THR A 78 -11.01 9.26 -11.27
C THR A 78 -9.95 8.98 -10.19
N SER A 79 -9.36 7.78 -10.15
CA SER A 79 -8.30 7.45 -9.19
C SER A 79 -7.05 8.30 -9.38
N LEU A 80 -6.68 8.64 -10.62
CA LEU A 80 -5.56 9.57 -10.87
C LEU A 80 -5.89 10.99 -10.41
N ILE A 81 -7.10 11.48 -10.65
CA ILE A 81 -7.57 12.79 -10.18
C ILE A 81 -7.58 12.82 -8.65
N GLU A 82 -8.10 11.76 -8.01
CA GLU A 82 -8.10 11.61 -6.56
C GLU A 82 -6.68 11.57 -6.01
N LEU A 83 -5.76 10.86 -6.63
CA LEU A 83 -4.35 10.84 -6.20
C LEU A 83 -3.73 12.22 -6.30
N VAL A 84 -3.84 12.87 -7.46
CA VAL A 84 -3.26 14.21 -7.70
C VAL A 84 -3.90 15.29 -6.82
N THR A 85 -5.17 15.13 -6.44
CA THR A 85 -5.88 16.11 -5.61
C THR A 85 -5.73 15.83 -4.12
N ASN A 86 -5.97 14.59 -3.69
CA ASN A 86 -5.97 14.22 -2.28
C ASN A 86 -4.56 14.21 -1.70
N THR A 87 -3.56 13.71 -2.43
CA THR A 87 -2.18 13.66 -1.92
C THR A 87 -1.64 15.03 -1.50
N PRO A 88 -1.66 16.10 -2.32
CA PRO A 88 -1.19 17.40 -1.88
C PRO A 88 -2.05 18.00 -0.76
N ILE A 89 -3.37 17.81 -0.79
CA ILE A 89 -4.25 18.26 0.31
C ILE A 89 -3.81 17.63 1.62
N ILE A 90 -3.65 16.30 1.67
CA ILE A 90 -3.21 15.58 2.86
C ILE A 90 -1.83 16.06 3.30
N LEU A 91 -0.90 16.28 2.37
CA LEU A 91 0.44 16.79 2.69
C LEU A 91 0.40 18.19 3.30
N ILE A 92 -0.39 19.11 2.73
CA ILE A 92 -0.56 20.48 3.24
C ILE A 92 -1.17 20.43 4.65
N PHE A 93 -2.24 19.67 4.85
CA PHE A 93 -2.89 19.54 6.16
C PHE A 93 -1.99 18.87 7.20
N SER A 94 -1.24 17.84 6.79
CA SER A 94 -0.29 17.14 7.66
C SER A 94 0.84 18.07 8.09
N LEU A 95 1.42 18.81 7.14
CA LEU A 95 2.48 19.77 7.42
C LEU A 95 1.99 20.94 8.29
N PHE A 96 0.82 21.49 7.96
CA PHE A 96 0.20 22.56 8.74
C PHE A 96 -0.02 22.13 10.20
N THR A 97 -0.63 20.96 10.41
CA THR A 97 -0.84 20.38 11.74
C THR A 97 0.48 20.11 12.45
N ALA A 98 1.50 19.59 11.74
CA ALA A 98 2.82 19.34 12.30
C ALA A 98 3.49 20.63 12.78
N VAL A 99 3.41 21.72 12.00
CA VAL A 99 3.96 23.03 12.39
C VAL A 99 3.23 23.62 13.58
N LEU A 100 1.89 23.55 13.60
CA LEU A 100 1.09 24.00 14.75
C LEU A 100 1.47 23.25 16.03
N LEU A 101 1.60 21.92 15.93
CA LEU A 101 1.91 21.07 17.08
C LEU A 101 3.38 21.16 17.51
N ASN A 102 4.27 21.66 16.64
CA ASN A 102 5.68 21.91 16.96
C ASN A 102 5.88 23.23 17.74
N GLN A 103 4.86 24.08 17.86
CA GLN A 103 4.96 25.28 18.69
C GLN A 103 4.98 24.91 20.18
N ASN A 104 5.71 25.71 20.99
CA ASN A 104 5.82 25.52 22.44
C ASN A 104 4.50 25.91 23.13
N MET A 105 3.46 25.09 22.97
CA MET A 105 2.18 25.24 23.66
C MET A 105 2.16 24.38 24.94
N PRO A 106 1.64 24.91 26.07
CA PRO A 106 1.37 24.09 27.24
C PRO A 106 0.27 23.07 26.91
N GLY A 107 0.57 21.77 27.04
CA GLY A 107 -0.37 20.68 26.71
C GLY A 107 -0.08 19.88 25.43
N ARG A 108 1.09 20.04 24.81
CA ARG A 108 1.50 19.36 23.54
C ARG A 108 1.19 17.86 23.43
N THR A 109 1.28 17.10 24.52
CA THR A 109 1.04 15.65 24.53
C THR A 109 -0.45 15.32 24.32
N PHE A 110 -1.35 16.11 24.90
CA PHE A 110 -2.79 15.91 24.75
C PHE A 110 -3.24 16.22 23.31
N PHE A 111 -2.81 17.36 22.76
CA PHE A 111 -3.11 17.70 21.37
C PHE A 111 -2.60 16.64 20.39
N ARG A 112 -1.37 16.14 20.61
CA ARG A 112 -0.80 15.05 19.80
C ARG A 112 -1.69 13.81 19.83
N ALA A 113 -2.15 13.39 21.01
CA ALA A 113 -3.02 12.22 21.15
C ALA A 113 -4.35 12.37 20.39
N VAL A 114 -5.00 13.53 20.48
CA VAL A 114 -6.27 13.79 19.78
C VAL A 114 -6.11 13.76 18.26
N PHE A 115 -5.01 14.29 17.72
CA PHE A 115 -4.74 14.24 16.27
C PHE A 115 -4.39 12.84 15.75
N PHE A 116 -3.78 11.98 16.57
CA PHE A 116 -3.46 10.61 16.18
C PHE A 116 -4.60 9.62 16.42
N LEU A 117 -5.55 9.93 17.30
CA LEU A 117 -6.66 9.05 17.64
C LEU A 117 -7.49 8.62 16.40
N PRO A 118 -7.89 9.51 15.47
CA PRO A 118 -8.62 9.13 14.27
C PRO A 118 -7.85 8.15 13.39
N VAL A 119 -6.53 8.33 13.25
CA VAL A 119 -5.68 7.45 12.43
C VAL A 119 -5.62 6.05 13.05
N ILE A 120 -5.45 5.98 14.38
CA ILE A 120 -5.42 4.70 15.11
C ILE A 120 -6.77 3.99 15.00
N VAL A 121 -7.87 4.71 15.24
CA VAL A 121 -9.24 4.19 15.15
C VAL A 121 -9.55 3.72 13.73
N ALA A 122 -9.17 4.48 12.71
CA ALA A 122 -9.42 4.12 11.31
C ALA A 122 -8.74 2.80 10.91
N THR A 123 -7.52 2.54 11.38
CA THR A 123 -6.79 1.31 11.04
C THR A 123 -7.36 0.04 11.66
N GLY A 124 -8.05 0.13 12.79
CA GLY A 124 -8.57 -1.04 13.49
C GLY A 124 -10.09 -1.21 13.40
N ILE A 125 -10.84 -0.13 13.63
CA ILE A 125 -12.28 -0.21 13.87
C ILE A 125 -13.08 -0.17 12.57
N ILE A 126 -12.61 0.53 11.54
CA ILE A 126 -13.32 0.60 10.25
C ILE A 126 -13.25 -0.73 9.51
N ALA A 127 -12.07 -1.39 9.51
CA ALA A 127 -11.91 -2.72 8.92
C ALA A 127 -12.81 -3.75 9.61
N ASP A 128 -12.90 -3.69 10.95
CA ASP A 128 -13.75 -4.59 11.72
C ASP A 128 -15.25 -4.25 11.54
N ALA A 129 -15.61 -2.97 11.42
CA ALA A 129 -16.98 -2.54 11.15
C ALA A 129 -17.46 -2.98 9.74
N ASP A 130 -16.61 -2.88 8.72
CA ASP A 130 -16.90 -3.37 7.38
C ASP A 130 -16.98 -4.91 7.35
N ALA A 131 -16.12 -5.60 8.09
CA ALA A 131 -16.20 -7.06 8.24
C ALA A 131 -17.53 -7.48 8.89
N ASN A 132 -17.96 -6.79 9.95
CA ASN A 132 -19.23 -7.07 10.60
C ASN A 132 -20.44 -6.75 9.71
N ASN A 133 -20.41 -5.63 8.97
CA ASN A 133 -21.48 -5.28 8.04
C ASN A 133 -21.58 -6.28 6.86
N THR A 134 -20.45 -6.71 6.31
CA THR A 134 -20.43 -7.70 5.21
C THR A 134 -20.90 -9.08 5.67
N VAL A 135 -20.53 -9.51 6.88
CA VAL A 135 -21.03 -10.76 7.48
C VAL A 135 -22.54 -10.70 7.71
N LEU A 136 -23.07 -9.59 8.22
CA LEU A 136 -24.52 -9.41 8.40
C LEU A 136 -25.26 -9.42 7.05
N GLN A 137 -24.66 -8.86 6.00
CA GLN A 137 -25.26 -8.83 4.67
C GLN A 137 -25.36 -10.24 4.06
N VAL A 138 -24.33 -11.09 4.24
CA VAL A 138 -24.29 -12.49 3.78
C VAL A 138 -25.23 -13.40 4.59
N LEU A 139 -25.42 -13.13 5.88
CA LEU A 139 -26.37 -13.89 6.71
C LEU A 139 -27.84 -13.50 6.44
N SER A 140 -28.07 -12.32 5.85
CA SER A 140 -29.41 -11.79 5.52
C SER A 140 -29.88 -12.10 4.09
N SER A 141 -29.04 -12.75 3.28
CA SER A 141 -29.32 -13.20 1.90
C SER A 141 -29.46 -14.70 1.82
#